data_AF-A0A7J9ZPL7-F1
#
_entry.id   AF-A0A7J9ZPL7-F1
#
_cell.length_a   1.000
_cell.length_b   1.000
_cell.length_c   1.000
_cell.angle_alpha   90.00
_cell.angle_beta   90.00
_cell.angle_gamma   90.00
#
_symmetry.space_group_name_H-M   'P 1'
#
loop_
_entity.id
_entity.type
_entity.pdbx_description
1 polymer ?
#
loop_
_entity_poly.entity_id
_entity_poly.type
_entity_poly.pdbx_seq_one_letter_code
_entity_poly.pdbx_strand_id
1 'polypeptide(L)' 'MAFINYTLGAQQQTKMSELTSYSPVHSDAKPKLDALGEEFNTSRPEVIRQQVPVDNAYWGAHQQELTEAWTKWLN' A
#
# COMPACT_ATOMS: atom_id res chain seq x y z
N MET A 1 1.77 -20.84 -5.16
CA MET A 1 2.02 -19.74 -6.14
C MET A 1 0.80 -19.35 -6.96
N ALA A 2 -0.09 -20.27 -7.38
CA ALA A 2 -1.24 -19.93 -8.22
C ALA A 2 -2.19 -18.87 -7.62
N PHE A 3 -2.48 -18.97 -6.31
CA PHE A 3 -3.35 -18.02 -5.63
C PHE A 3 -2.76 -16.60 -5.59
N ILE A 4 -1.47 -16.45 -5.26
CA ILE A 4 -0.79 -15.15 -5.23
C ILE A 4 -0.86 -14.49 -6.61
N ASN A 5 -0.55 -15.25 -7.66
CA ASN A 5 -0.63 -14.76 -9.02
C ASN A 5 -2.05 -14.29 -9.39
N TYR A 6 -3.07 -15.08 -9.01
CA TYR A 6 -4.46 -14.69 -9.19
C TYR A 6 -4.81 -13.38 -8.48
N THR A 7 -4.40 -13.21 -7.21
CA THR A 7 -4.71 -11.98 -6.44
C THR A 7 -3.99 -10.73 -6.96
N LEU A 8 -2.89 -10.89 -7.69
CA LEU A 8 -2.16 -9.77 -8.31
C LEU A 8 -2.81 -9.29 -9.61
N GLY A 9 -3.78 -10.02 -10.17
CA GLY A 9 -4.45 -9.63 -11.41
C GLY A 9 -5.23 -8.32 -11.30
N ALA A 10 -5.29 -7.58 -12.42
CA ALA A 10 -5.96 -6.27 -12.50
C ALA A 10 -7.43 -6.32 -12.04
N GLN A 11 -8.16 -7.38 -12.37
CA GLN A 11 -9.56 -7.55 -11.98
C GLN A 11 -9.70 -7.74 -10.47
N GLN A 12 -8.83 -8.56 -9.87
CA GLN A 12 -8.85 -8.88 -8.45
C GLN A 12 -8.47 -7.64 -7.62
N GLN A 13 -7.43 -6.93 -8.05
CA GLN A 13 -7.01 -5.64 -7.47
C GLN A 13 -8.11 -4.57 -7.61
N THR A 14 -8.76 -4.48 -8.77
CA THR A 14 -9.92 -3.58 -8.98
C THR A 14 -11.01 -3.86 -7.95
N LYS A 15 -11.41 -5.14 -7.79
CA LYS A 15 -12.48 -5.50 -6.86
C LYS A 15 -12.09 -5.26 -5.40
N MET A 16 -10.84 -5.53 -5.04
CA MET A 16 -10.31 -5.25 -3.70
C MET A 16 -10.41 -3.76 -3.37
N SER A 17 -10.01 -2.88 -4.28
CA SER A 17 -10.02 -1.44 -4.06
C SER A 17 -11.41 -0.87 -3.89
N GLU A 18 -12.38 -1.35 -4.69
CA GLU A 18 -13.79 -0.96 -4.55
C GLU A 18 -14.42 -1.40 -3.21
N LEU A 19 -13.88 -2.43 -2.55
CA LEU A 19 -14.45 -3.00 -1.34
C LEU A 19 -13.79 -2.53 -0.03
N THR A 20 -12.55 -2.05 -0.09
CA THR A 20 -11.71 -1.88 1.11
C THR A 20 -11.06 -0.50 1.25
N SER A 21 -11.32 0.40 0.31
CA SER A 21 -10.66 1.72 0.20
C SER A 21 -9.13 1.67 0.04
N TYR A 22 -8.53 0.48 -0.10
CA TYR A 22 -7.11 0.34 -0.39
C TYR A 22 -6.83 0.55 -1.88
N SER A 23 -5.77 1.31 -2.18
CA SER A 23 -5.38 1.58 -3.56
C SER A 23 -4.74 0.34 -4.20
N PRO A 24 -5.00 0.08 -5.49
CA PRO A 24 -4.47 -1.10 -6.17
C PRO A 24 -3.01 -0.88 -6.54
N VAL A 25 -2.18 -1.92 -6.46
CA VAL A 25 -0.76 -1.84 -6.90
C VAL A 25 -0.58 -2.19 -8.38
N HIS A 26 -1.55 -2.88 -8.99
CA HIS A 26 -1.49 -3.25 -10.40
C HIS A 26 -1.86 -2.05 -11.28
N SER A 27 -0.99 -1.66 -12.22
CA SER A 27 -1.15 -0.47 -13.06
C SER A 27 -2.40 -0.47 -13.92
N ASP A 28 -2.86 -1.64 -14.35
CA ASP A 28 -4.07 -1.78 -15.17
C ASP A 28 -5.36 -1.92 -14.36
N ALA A 29 -5.31 -1.87 -13.03
CA ALA A 29 -6.51 -1.88 -12.20
C ALA A 29 -7.26 -0.54 -12.37
N LYS A 30 -8.58 -0.61 -12.58
CA LYS A 30 -9.44 0.56 -12.83
C LYS A 30 -10.68 0.50 -11.94
N PRO A 31 -10.53 0.63 -10.61
CA PRO A 31 -11.66 0.63 -9.70
C PRO A 31 -12.59 1.80 -9.98
N LYS A 32 -13.89 1.58 -9.81
CA LYS A 32 -14.88 2.65 -9.82
C LYS A 32 -15.07 3.17 -8.41
N LEU A 33 -14.33 4.21 -8.06
CA LEU A 33 -14.44 4.86 -6.76
C LEU A 33 -15.40 6.06 -6.86
N ASP A 34 -16.04 6.40 -5.74
CA ASP A 34 -16.76 7.66 -5.61
C ASP A 34 -15.77 8.82 -5.40
N ALA A 35 -16.28 10.05 -5.30
CA ALA A 35 -15.43 11.23 -5.16
C ALA A 35 -14.48 11.13 -3.95
N LEU A 36 -14.99 10.64 -2.82
CA LEU A 36 -14.19 10.47 -1.60
C LEU A 36 -13.14 9.35 -1.76
N GLY A 37 -13.51 8.23 -2.37
CA GLY A 37 -12.59 7.13 -2.64
C GLY A 37 -11.45 7.53 -3.58
N GLU A 38 -11.73 8.37 -4.58
CA GLU A 38 -10.67 8.92 -5.44
C GLU A 38 -9.73 9.86 -4.69
N GLU A 39 -10.21 10.62 -3.70
CA GLU A 39 -9.33 11.46 -2.86
C GLU A 39 -8.31 10.61 -2.09
N PHE A 40 -8.71 9.44 -1.60
CA PHE A 40 -7.85 8.50 -0.88
C PHE A 40 -7.06 7.53 -1.79
N ASN A 41 -7.24 7.60 -3.11
CA ASN A 41 -6.49 6.76 -4.04
C ASN A 41 -5.02 7.21 -4.12
N THR A 42 -4.15 6.45 -3.44
CA THR A 42 -2.70 6.72 -3.38
C THR A 42 -1.93 6.20 -4.59
N SER A 43 -2.58 5.42 -5.46
CA SER A 43 -1.99 4.94 -6.72
C SER A 43 -2.08 5.95 -7.86
N ARG A 44 -2.66 7.13 -7.62
CA ARG A 44 -2.68 8.22 -8.61
C ARG A 44 -1.27 8.77 -8.85
N PRO A 45 -0.87 9.08 -10.10
CA PRO A 45 0.51 9.49 -10.41
C PRO A 45 1.01 10.69 -9.61
N GLU A 46 0.15 11.65 -9.32
CA GLU A 46 0.46 12.83 -8.51
C GLU A 46 0.71 12.53 -7.04
N VAL A 47 0.07 11.48 -6.50
CA VAL A 47 0.31 11.02 -5.13
C VAL A 47 1.59 10.23 -5.06
N ILE A 48 1.81 9.31 -6.02
CA ILE A 48 3.05 8.50 -6.10
C ILE A 48 4.30 9.39 -6.12
N ARG A 49 4.28 10.51 -6.86
CA ARG A 49 5.42 11.44 -6.92
C ARG A 49 5.75 12.13 -5.59
N GLN A 50 4.81 12.15 -4.64
CA GLN A 50 4.97 12.75 -3.32
C GLN A 50 5.25 11.72 -2.23
N GLN A 51 5.20 10.42 -2.55
CA GLN A 51 5.44 9.36 -1.59
C GLN A 51 6.92 9.30 -1.20
N VAL A 52 7.15 9.07 0.09
CA VAL A 52 8.46 8.64 0.60
C VAL A 52 8.45 7.11 0.61
N PRO A 53 9.21 6.44 -0.26
CA PRO A 53 9.24 4.99 -0.29
C PRO A 53 9.84 4.44 1.01
N VAL A 54 9.27 3.36 1.51
CA VAL A 54 9.78 2.66 2.69
C VAL A 54 11.00 1.81 2.28
N ASP A 55 12.15 2.08 2.88
CA ASP A 55 13.33 1.22 2.73
C ASP A 55 13.19 -0.02 3.62
N ASN A 56 12.61 -1.08 3.06
CA ASN A 56 12.41 -2.33 3.78
C ASN A 56 13.73 -3.02 4.19
N ALA A 57 14.85 -2.75 3.51
CA ALA A 57 16.14 -3.34 3.87
C ALA A 57 16.71 -2.67 5.12
N TYR A 58 16.65 -1.33 5.19
CA TYR A 58 17.00 -0.58 6.39
C TYR A 58 16.11 -0.99 7.58
N TRP A 59 14.80 -1.01 7.38
CA TRP A 59 13.87 -1.45 8.43
C TRP A 59 14.18 -2.88 8.89
N GLY A 60 14.42 -3.82 7.96
CA GLY A 60 14.78 -5.19 8.31
C GLY A 60 16.09 -5.28 9.12
N ALA A 61 17.10 -4.48 8.80
CA ALA A 61 18.38 -4.46 9.50
C ALA A 61 18.31 -3.81 10.89
N HIS A 62 17.40 -2.85 11.10
CA HIS A 62 17.33 -2.04 12.32
C HIS A 62 16.05 -2.24 13.15
N GLN A 63 15.17 -3.16 12.77
CA GLN A 63 13.84 -3.35 13.39
C GLN A 63 13.92 -3.49 14.92
N GLN A 64 14.85 -4.30 15.42
CA GLN A 64 14.98 -4.56 16.86
C GLN A 64 15.43 -3.30 17.61
N GLU A 65 16.52 -2.67 17.16
CA GLU A 65 17.07 -1.44 17.75
C GLU A 65 16.00 -0.34 17.83
N LEU A 66 15.30 -0.10 16.73
CA LEU A 66 14.27 0.94 16.65
C LEU A 66 13.05 0.60 17.52
N THR A 67 12.65 -0.67 17.59
CA THR A 67 11.54 -1.11 18.46
C THR A 67 11.87 -0.91 19.94
N GLU A 68 13.09 -1.25 20.36
CA GLU A 68 13.54 -1.05 21.74
C GLU A 68 13.61 0.44 22.10
N ALA A 69 14.19 1.27 21.22
CA ALA A 69 14.27 2.71 21.41
C ALA A 69 12.87 3.34 21.52
N TRP A 70 11.95 2.97 20.62
CA TRP A 70 10.58 3.47 20.63
C TRP A 70 9.82 3.06 21.90
N THR A 71 9.94 1.79 22.31
CA THR A 71 9.27 1.27 23.51
C THR A 71 9.77 1.94 24.78
N LYS A 72 11.09 2.18 24.89
CA LYS A 72 11.69 2.92 26.01
C LYS A 72 11.26 4.39 26.05
N TRP A 73 11.02 5.00 24.90
CA TRP A 73 10.55 6.39 24.85
C TRP A 73 9.10 6.53 25.31
N LEU A 74 8.25 5.53 25.05
CA LEU A 74 6.82 5.54 25.40
C LEU A 74 6.50 5.27 26.88
N ASN A 75 7.44 4.75 27.68
CA ASN A 75 7.25 4.37 29.08
C ASN A 75 8.24 5.07 30.01
#